data_AF-A0A258IGX7-F1
#
_entry.id   AF-A0A258IGX7-F1
#
_cell.length_a   1.000
_cell.length_b   1.000
_cell.length_c   1.000
_cell.angle_alpha   90.00
_cell.angle_beta   90.00
_cell.angle_gamma   90.00
#
_symmetry.space_group_name_H-M   'P 1'
#
loop_
_entity.id
_entity.type
_entity.pdbx_description
1 polymer ?
#
loop_
_entity_poly.entity_id
_entity_poly.type
_entity_poly.pdbx_seq_one_letter_code
_entity_poly.pdbx_strand_id
1 'polypeptide(L)'
;MRQRLILSLAAMGVVLSGCDGVRKTLGLERDPPDEFAVVSRAPISLPPDFNTLPTPQTPKHGHDGKKDVIGAPDKRPQEDSPQLKAQKTVLGQSSVLPIPHKGMITAGERAFIQRIDQSLEAQGIARDSVPDVRGAVDQETHFQTGNKKSWVQELLFWQKG
;
A
#
# COMPACT_ATOMS: atom_id res chain seq x y z
N MET A 1 51.27 36.95 58.87
CA MET A 1 50.33 35.80 58.88
C MET A 1 49.33 35.81 57.72
N ARG A 2 48.69 36.95 57.40
CA ARG A 2 47.71 37.07 56.31
C ARG A 2 48.21 36.59 54.92
N GLN A 3 49.42 36.98 54.52
CA GLN A 3 49.97 36.60 53.21
C GLN A 3 50.27 35.10 53.07
N ARG A 4 50.69 34.43 54.16
CA ARG A 4 50.87 32.96 54.19
C ARG A 4 49.52 32.23 54.06
N LEU A 5 48.47 32.79 54.66
CA LEU A 5 47.11 32.25 54.64
C LEU A 5 46.47 32.38 53.24
N ILE A 6 46.73 33.50 52.55
CA ILE A 6 46.32 33.69 51.16
C ILE A 6 47.05 32.69 50.24
N LEU A 7 48.35 32.50 50.44
CA LEU A 7 49.15 31.57 49.63
C LEU A 7 48.69 30.11 49.82
N SER A 8 48.39 29.70 51.05
CA SER A 8 47.86 28.35 51.33
C SER A 8 46.48 28.13 50.73
N LEU A 9 45.62 29.15 50.78
CA LEU A 9 44.27 29.06 50.22
C LEU A 9 44.30 28.98 48.68
N ALA A 10 45.20 29.75 48.05
CA ALA A 10 45.43 29.69 46.61
C ALA A 10 45.98 28.32 46.18
N ALA A 11 46.94 27.77 46.92
CA ALA A 11 47.48 26.43 46.65
C ALA A 11 46.41 25.33 46.74
N MET A 12 45.53 25.41 47.74
CA MET A 12 44.39 24.49 47.89
C MET A 12 43.42 24.56 46.70
N GLY A 13 43.15 25.77 46.19
CA GLY A 13 42.29 25.98 45.02
C GLY A 13 42.83 25.32 43.76
N VAL A 14 44.15 25.38 43.52
CA VAL A 14 44.80 24.73 42.37
C VAL A 14 44.67 23.21 42.46
N VAL A 15 44.86 22.63 43.65
CA VAL A 15 44.71 21.18 43.86
C VAL A 15 43.29 20.70 43.58
N LEU A 16 42.26 21.47 43.96
CA LEU A 16 40.87 21.12 43.70
C LEU A 16 40.50 21.21 42.21
N SER A 17 41.13 22.12 41.44
CA SER A 17 40.87 22.28 40.00
C SER A 17 41.31 21.08 39.15
N GLY A 18 42.24 20.25 39.64
CA GLY A 18 42.69 19.03 38.98
C GLY A 18 41.78 17.81 39.16
N CYS A 19 40.73 17.90 40.00
CA CYS A 19 39.85 16.78 40.33
C CYS A 19 38.75 16.52 39.27
N ASP A 20 38.74 17.28 38.18
CA ASP A 20 37.76 17.11 37.08
C ASP A 20 37.85 15.72 36.44
N GLY A 21 39.08 15.22 36.23
CA GLY A 21 39.32 13.87 35.70
C GLY A 21 38.75 12.74 36.58
N VAL A 22 38.61 12.96 37.89
CA VAL A 22 38.05 11.97 38.83
C VAL A 22 36.57 11.72 38.54
N ARG A 23 35.81 12.73 38.10
CA ARG A 23 34.39 12.58 37.73
C ARG A 23 34.22 11.65 36.53
N LYS A 24 35.12 11.75 35.54
CA LYS A 24 35.16 10.87 34.38
C LYS A 24 35.56 9.44 34.77
N THR A 25 36.53 9.24 35.65
CA THR A 25 36.94 7.90 36.11
C THR A 25 35.90 7.21 37.00
N LEU A 26 35.13 8.00 37.77
CA LEU A 26 34.04 7.49 38.61
C LEU A 26 32.73 7.27 37.83
N GLY A 27 32.68 7.58 36.53
CA GLY A 27 31.48 7.43 35.71
C GLY A 27 30.34 8.39 36.07
N LEU A 28 30.66 9.49 36.77
CA LEU A 28 29.69 10.56 37.07
C LEU A 28 29.45 11.48 35.86
N GLU A 29 30.36 11.45 34.89
CA GLU A 29 30.25 12.19 33.64
C GLU A 29 29.51 11.35 32.58
N ARG A 30 28.53 11.94 31.91
CA ARG A 30 27.79 11.29 30.81
C ARG A 30 28.59 11.45 29.51
N ASP A 31 29.08 10.35 28.97
CA ASP A 31 29.73 10.29 27.66
C ASP A 31 28.73 9.71 26.63
N PRO A 32 27.90 10.54 25.96
CA PRO A 32 26.99 10.03 24.94
C PRO A 32 27.80 9.53 23.74
N PRO A 33 27.54 8.32 23.23
CA PRO A 33 28.18 7.85 22.00
C PRO A 33 27.74 8.74 20.83
N ASP A 34 28.65 9.02 19.90
CA ASP A 34 28.40 9.86 18.74
C ASP A 34 27.24 9.30 17.88
N GLU A 35 26.07 9.92 18.01
CA GLU A 35 24.87 9.53 17.26
C GLU A 35 24.99 9.72 15.75
N PHE A 36 26.03 10.42 15.28
CA PHE A 36 26.32 10.65 13.86
C PHE A 36 27.48 9.79 13.35
N ALA A 37 28.08 8.94 14.20
CA ALA A 37 29.11 8.02 13.77
C ALA A 37 28.53 6.96 12.81
N VAL A 38 28.85 7.11 11.52
CA VAL A 38 28.47 6.13 10.49
C VAL A 38 29.47 4.98 10.50
N VAL A 39 29.06 3.85 11.06
CA VAL A 39 29.84 2.60 10.98
C VAL A 39 29.62 1.95 9.62
N SER A 40 30.68 1.83 8.82
CA SER A 40 30.65 1.07 7.58
C SER A 40 30.53 -0.43 7.89
N ARG A 41 29.39 -1.03 7.50
CA ARG A 41 29.19 -2.48 7.56
C ARG A 41 29.58 -3.07 6.22
N ALA A 42 30.15 -4.28 6.25
CA ALA A 42 30.42 -5.03 5.02
C ALA A 42 29.14 -5.12 4.17
N PRO A 43 29.24 -4.95 2.84
CA PRO A 43 28.09 -5.05 1.96
C PRO A 43 27.48 -6.46 2.07
N ILE A 44 26.16 -6.53 2.14
CA ILE A 44 25.42 -7.78 2.24
C ILE A 44 25.61 -8.54 0.92
N SER A 45 26.01 -9.81 0.99
CA SER A 45 26.12 -10.66 -0.20
C SER A 45 24.73 -10.98 -0.75
N LEU A 46 24.62 -10.99 -2.08
CA LEU A 46 23.35 -11.25 -2.74
C LEU A 46 22.97 -12.74 -2.60
N PRO A 47 21.74 -13.06 -2.18
CA PRO A 47 21.26 -14.45 -2.15
C PRO A 47 21.29 -15.08 -3.55
N PRO A 48 21.55 -16.39 -3.67
CA PRO A 48 21.63 -17.09 -4.96
C PRO A 48 20.35 -17.01 -5.79
N ASP A 49 19.19 -16.86 -5.12
CA ASP A 49 17.87 -16.80 -5.75
C ASP A 49 17.37 -15.38 -5.99
N PHE A 50 18.21 -14.33 -5.87
CA PHE A 50 17.77 -12.94 -6.01
C PHE A 50 17.17 -12.62 -7.40
N ASN A 51 17.65 -13.29 -8.45
CA ASN A 51 17.16 -13.10 -9.81
C ASN A 51 16.00 -14.04 -10.18
N THR A 52 15.65 -14.99 -9.31
CA THR A 52 14.61 -15.98 -9.58
C THR A 52 13.41 -15.68 -8.69
N LEU A 53 12.42 -15.00 -9.26
CA LEU A 53 11.11 -14.91 -8.64
C LEU A 53 10.47 -16.31 -8.67
N PRO A 54 9.82 -16.76 -7.58
CA PRO A 54 8.98 -17.95 -7.62
C PRO A 54 8.01 -17.83 -8.79
N THR A 55 7.87 -18.89 -9.58
CA THR A 55 6.87 -18.91 -10.66
C THR A 55 5.51 -18.58 -10.06
N PRO A 56 4.78 -17.59 -10.61
CA PRO A 56 3.44 -17.27 -10.15
C PRO A 56 2.60 -18.54 -10.10
N GLN A 57 2.09 -18.88 -8.92
CA GLN A 57 1.15 -19.97 -8.77
C GLN A 57 -0.16 -19.55 -9.44
N THR A 58 -0.28 -19.72 -10.75
CA THR A 58 -1.58 -19.68 -11.41
C THR A 58 -2.41 -20.81 -10.79
N PRO A 59 -3.60 -20.56 -10.23
CA PRO A 59 -4.45 -21.62 -9.74
C PRO A 59 -4.70 -22.59 -10.89
N LYS A 60 -4.20 -23.83 -10.77
CA LYS A 60 -4.54 -24.91 -11.69
C LYS A 60 -6.00 -25.28 -11.42
N HIS A 61 -6.94 -24.58 -12.03
CA HIS A 61 -8.29 -25.10 -12.21
C HIS A 61 -8.22 -26.21 -13.26
N GLY A 62 -8.03 -27.45 -12.80
CA GLY A 62 -8.69 -28.58 -13.43
C GLY A 62 -10.16 -28.56 -12.98
N HIS A 63 -11.16 -28.98 -13.73
CA HIS A 63 -11.24 -29.77 -14.95
C HIS A 63 -12.73 -29.71 -15.29
N ASP A 64 -13.17 -29.00 -16.33
CA ASP A 64 -13.96 -29.63 -17.39
C ASP A 64 -14.19 -28.68 -18.59
N GLY A 65 -13.36 -28.84 -19.62
CA GLY A 65 -13.83 -28.88 -21.00
C GLY A 65 -14.52 -27.65 -21.60
N LYS A 66 -13.92 -26.45 -21.56
CA LYS A 66 -14.06 -25.45 -22.65
C LYS A 66 -12.85 -24.51 -22.69
N LYS A 67 -11.88 -24.87 -23.56
CA LYS A 67 -11.20 -23.97 -24.52
C LYS A 67 -12.08 -22.72 -24.73
N ASP A 68 -11.74 -21.46 -24.38
CA ASP A 68 -10.67 -20.60 -24.90
C ASP A 68 -10.66 -19.27 -24.06
N VAL A 69 -9.81 -19.08 -23.04
CA VAL A 69 -9.41 -17.71 -22.64
C VAL A 69 -8.02 -17.77 -21.99
N ILE A 70 -7.00 -17.39 -22.76
CA ILE A 70 -5.67 -17.06 -22.23
C ILE A 70 -5.76 -15.61 -21.74
N GLY A 71 -5.58 -15.40 -20.43
CA GLY A 71 -5.37 -14.06 -19.85
C GLY A 71 -6.63 -13.37 -19.32
N ALA A 72 -7.21 -13.88 -18.24
CA ALA A 72 -8.01 -13.02 -17.36
C ALA A 72 -7.06 -12.33 -16.37
N PRO A 73 -7.05 -10.99 -16.24
CA PRO A 73 -6.31 -10.34 -15.17
C PRO A 73 -6.91 -10.82 -13.85
N ASP A 74 -6.09 -11.48 -13.03
CA ASP A 74 -6.38 -11.76 -11.63
C ASP A 74 -6.95 -10.48 -11.02
N LYS A 75 -8.24 -10.49 -10.69
CA LYS A 75 -8.82 -9.49 -9.81
C LYS A 75 -8.06 -9.64 -8.49
N ARG A 76 -7.03 -8.82 -8.27
CA ARG A 76 -6.49 -8.54 -6.94
C ARG A 76 -7.70 -8.42 -6.02
N PRO A 77 -7.75 -9.11 -4.87
CA PRO A 77 -8.78 -8.86 -3.88
C PRO A 77 -8.71 -7.37 -3.54
N GLN A 78 -9.57 -6.57 -4.14
CA GLN A 78 -9.65 -5.14 -3.85
C GLN A 78 -10.20 -5.10 -2.43
N GLU A 79 -9.39 -4.61 -1.50
CA GLU A 79 -9.87 -4.28 -0.17
C GLU A 79 -11.00 -3.27 -0.37
N ASP A 80 -12.22 -3.69 -0.05
CA ASP A 80 -13.40 -2.83 -0.10
C ASP A 80 -13.07 -1.51 0.60
N SER A 81 -13.35 -0.38 -0.06
CA SER A 81 -13.05 0.93 0.50
C SER A 81 -13.64 1.07 1.92
N PRO A 82 -12.97 1.79 2.84
CA PRO A 82 -13.46 1.95 4.21
C PRO A 82 -14.91 2.42 4.29
N GLN A 83 -15.33 3.23 3.32
CA GLN A 83 -16.70 3.73 3.18
C GLN A 83 -17.69 2.60 2.85
N LEU A 84 -17.34 1.68 1.94
CA LEU A 84 -18.16 0.52 1.60
C LEU A 84 -18.28 -0.44 2.78
N LYS A 85 -17.19 -0.61 3.54
CA LYS A 85 -17.17 -1.42 4.77
C LYS A 85 -18.07 -0.81 5.85
N ALA A 86 -18.00 0.51 6.05
CA ALA A 86 -18.85 1.22 7.01
C ALA A 86 -20.34 1.16 6.61
N GLN A 87 -20.64 1.35 5.33
CA GLN A 87 -22.01 1.25 4.82
C GLN A 87 -22.61 -0.15 5.06
N LYS A 88 -21.84 -1.22 4.79
CA LYS A 88 -22.26 -2.60 5.07
C LYS A 88 -22.51 -2.85 6.57
N THR A 89 -21.72 -2.24 7.45
CA THR A 89 -21.90 -2.35 8.90
C THR A 89 -23.12 -1.57 9.40
N VAL A 90 -23.33 -0.35 8.91
CA VAL A 90 -24.40 0.55 9.37
C VAL A 90 -25.77 0.12 8.86
N LEU A 91 -25.87 -0.34 7.61
CA LEU A 91 -27.14 -0.81 7.06
C LEU A 91 -27.63 -2.09 7.72
N GLY A 92 -26.77 -2.78 8.47
CA GLY A 92 -27.07 -4.03 9.15
C GLY A 92 -27.33 -5.15 8.15
N GLN A 93 -26.82 -6.35 8.44
CA GLN A 93 -27.35 -7.56 7.82
C GLN A 93 -28.79 -7.77 8.32
N SER A 94 -29.73 -6.99 7.80
CA SER A 94 -31.15 -7.33 7.89
C SER A 94 -31.35 -8.56 7.02
N SER A 95 -31.22 -9.72 7.68
CA SER A 95 -31.36 -11.06 7.12
C SER A 95 -30.45 -11.32 5.92
N VAL A 96 -29.34 -12.04 6.16
CA VAL A 96 -28.80 -12.93 5.12
C VAL A 96 -29.91 -13.95 4.83
N LEU A 97 -30.83 -13.58 3.94
CA LEU A 97 -31.52 -14.55 3.12
C LEU A 97 -30.41 -15.38 2.46
N PRO A 98 -30.60 -16.71 2.28
CA PRO A 98 -29.62 -17.57 1.65
C PRO A 98 -29.08 -16.84 0.43
N ILE A 99 -27.77 -16.53 0.43
CA ILE A 99 -27.13 -15.91 -0.72
C ILE A 99 -27.50 -16.83 -1.89
N PRO A 100 -28.28 -16.36 -2.87
CA PRO A 100 -28.62 -17.21 -3.97
C PRO A 100 -27.31 -17.58 -4.67
N HIS A 101 -26.89 -18.84 -4.48
CA HIS A 101 -25.83 -19.43 -5.28
C HIS A 101 -26.17 -19.12 -6.73
N LYS A 102 -25.20 -18.60 -7.49
CA LYS A 102 -25.28 -18.28 -8.92
C LYS A 102 -26.32 -19.17 -9.63
N GLY A 103 -27.53 -18.65 -9.82
CA GLY A 103 -28.67 -19.39 -10.40
C GLY A 103 -29.98 -19.42 -9.60
N MET A 104 -30.01 -19.12 -8.30
CA MET A 104 -31.26 -19.12 -7.52
C MET A 104 -31.89 -17.72 -7.38
N ILE A 105 -32.53 -17.21 -8.42
CA ILE A 105 -33.23 -15.91 -8.33
C ILE A 105 -34.32 -15.99 -7.23
N THR A 106 -34.24 -15.12 -6.24
CA THR A 106 -35.19 -15.12 -5.11
C THR A 106 -36.59 -14.72 -5.57
N ALA A 107 -37.65 -15.05 -4.80
CA ALA A 107 -39.02 -14.67 -5.16
C ALA A 107 -39.18 -13.14 -5.34
N GLY A 108 -38.57 -12.35 -4.45
CA GLY A 108 -38.58 -10.89 -4.55
C GLY A 108 -37.79 -10.38 -5.77
N GLU A 109 -36.65 -10.99 -6.07
CA GLU A 109 -35.83 -10.62 -7.22
C GLU A 109 -36.52 -10.90 -8.56
N ARG A 110 -37.26 -12.02 -8.67
CA ARG A 110 -38.10 -12.30 -9.85
C ARG A 110 -39.20 -11.25 -10.04
N ALA A 111 -39.89 -10.89 -8.96
CA ALA A 111 -40.93 -9.86 -9.02
C ALA A 111 -40.37 -8.49 -9.43
N PHE A 112 -39.17 -8.17 -8.95
CA PHE A 112 -38.47 -6.94 -9.31
C PHE A 112 -38.05 -6.93 -10.79
N ILE A 113 -37.48 -8.03 -11.30
CA ILE A 113 -37.13 -8.17 -12.73
C ILE A 113 -38.37 -8.02 -13.60
N GLN A 114 -39.47 -8.69 -13.28
CA GLN A 114 -40.74 -8.56 -14.02
C GLN A 114 -41.26 -7.12 -14.04
N ARG A 115 -41.12 -6.40 -12.92
CA ARG A 115 -41.53 -4.99 -12.85
C ARG A 115 -40.63 -4.11 -13.72
N ILE A 116 -39.32 -4.35 -13.72
CA ILE A 116 -38.39 -3.66 -14.61
C ILE A 116 -38.76 -3.93 -16.07
N ASP A 117 -39.02 -5.18 -16.44
CA ASP A 117 -39.37 -5.54 -17.80
C ASP A 117 -40.64 -4.82 -18.28
N GLN A 118 -41.68 -4.79 -17.43
CA GLN A 118 -42.90 -4.05 -17.72
C GLN A 118 -42.63 -2.54 -17.90
N SER A 119 -41.73 -1.96 -17.09
CA SER A 119 -41.38 -0.55 -17.20
C SER A 119 -40.53 -0.23 -18.44
N LEU A 120 -39.66 -1.15 -18.85
CA LEU A 120 -38.84 -1.02 -20.06
C LEU A 120 -39.70 -1.18 -21.32
N GLU A 121 -40.64 -2.13 -21.32
CA GLU A 121 -41.60 -2.31 -22.40
C GLU A 121 -42.49 -1.06 -22.57
N ALA A 122 -42.94 -0.46 -21.47
CA ALA A 122 -43.69 0.81 -21.51
C ALA A 122 -42.86 1.98 -22.08
N GLN A 123 -41.53 1.92 -21.98
CA GLN A 123 -40.61 2.90 -22.56
C GLN A 123 -40.15 2.53 -23.98
N GLY A 124 -40.59 1.39 -24.53
CA GLY A 124 -40.15 0.88 -25.83
C GLY A 124 -38.69 0.42 -25.85
N ILE A 125 -38.09 0.18 -24.68
CA ILE A 125 -36.69 -0.24 -24.53
C ILE A 125 -36.66 -1.77 -24.47
N ALA A 126 -36.04 -2.41 -25.46
CA ALA A 126 -35.89 -3.86 -25.50
C ALA A 126 -34.93 -4.35 -24.42
N ARG A 127 -35.15 -5.55 -23.88
CA ARG A 127 -34.25 -6.13 -22.85
C ARG A 127 -32.80 -6.25 -23.33
N ASP A 128 -32.61 -6.44 -24.62
CA ASP A 128 -31.31 -6.55 -25.27
C ASP A 128 -30.64 -5.19 -25.55
N SER A 129 -31.35 -4.07 -25.33
CA SER A 129 -30.79 -2.73 -25.55
C SER A 129 -30.11 -2.14 -24.32
N VAL A 130 -30.02 -2.88 -23.21
CA VAL A 130 -29.21 -2.48 -22.06
C VAL A 130 -27.74 -2.73 -22.43
N PRO A 131 -26.92 -1.68 -22.65
CA PRO A 131 -25.53 -1.87 -23.05
C PRO A 131 -24.78 -2.63 -21.96
N ASP A 132 -23.71 -3.34 -22.34
CA ASP A 132 -22.74 -3.84 -21.37
C ASP A 132 -22.11 -2.65 -20.63
N VAL A 133 -22.73 -2.27 -19.51
CA VAL A 133 -22.33 -1.11 -18.70
C VAL A 133 -20.89 -1.26 -18.24
N ARG A 134 -20.43 -2.49 -18.00
CA ARG A 134 -19.05 -2.74 -17.57
C ARG A 134 -18.10 -2.51 -18.74
N GLY A 135 -18.40 -3.05 -19.92
CA GLY A 135 -17.64 -2.77 -21.13
C GLY A 135 -17.57 -1.28 -21.49
N ALA A 136 -18.69 -0.55 -21.35
CA ALA A 136 -18.73 0.90 -21.60
C ALA A 136 -17.84 1.68 -20.61
N VAL A 137 -17.95 1.39 -19.30
CA VAL A 137 -17.13 2.03 -18.27
C VAL A 137 -15.64 1.68 -18.42
N ASP A 138 -15.33 0.44 -18.76
CA ASP A 138 -13.94 0.00 -18.99
C ASP A 138 -13.35 0.74 -20.20
N GLN A 139 -14.11 0.88 -21.30
CA GLN A 139 -13.71 1.69 -22.45
C GLN A 139 -13.47 3.16 -22.08
N GLU A 140 -14.38 3.78 -21.33
CA GLU A 140 -14.23 5.17 -20.86
C GLU A 140 -12.98 5.36 -19.98
N THR A 141 -12.66 4.36 -19.16
CA THR A 141 -11.51 4.41 -18.24
C THR A 141 -10.19 4.24 -18.99
N HIS A 142 -10.15 3.41 -20.04
CA HIS A 142 -8.94 3.13 -20.81
C HIS A 142 -8.36 4.35 -21.55
N PHE A 143 -9.18 5.35 -21.90
CA PHE A 143 -8.70 6.56 -22.61
C PHE A 143 -7.82 7.48 -21.75
N GLN A 144 -7.93 7.43 -20.42
CA GLN A 144 -7.20 8.37 -19.55
C GLN A 144 -5.75 7.95 -19.25
N THR A 145 -5.38 6.68 -19.46
CA THR A 145 -4.06 6.17 -19.06
C THR A 145 -3.02 6.15 -20.19
N GLY A 146 -3.44 6.26 -21.45
CA GLY A 146 -2.57 5.98 -22.61
C GLY A 146 -1.83 7.16 -23.26
N ASN A 147 -2.27 8.41 -23.07
CA ASN A 147 -1.86 9.51 -23.98
C ASN A 147 -1.00 10.62 -23.36
N LYS A 148 -0.07 10.30 -22.47
CA LYS A 148 0.98 11.25 -22.05
C LYS A 148 2.37 10.64 -22.15
N LYS A 149 2.73 10.10 -23.33
CA LYS A 149 4.15 10.07 -23.70
C LYS A 149 4.56 11.51 -23.93
N SER A 150 5.14 12.03 -22.85
CA SER A 150 5.54 13.42 -22.66
C SER A 150 6.45 13.85 -23.79
N TRP A 151 6.10 14.93 -24.49
CA TRP A 151 6.97 15.68 -25.41
C TRP A 151 8.40 15.89 -24.88
N VAL A 152 8.58 15.83 -23.55
CA VAL A 152 9.89 15.81 -22.87
C VAL A 152 10.76 14.63 -23.32
N GLN A 153 10.19 13.44 -23.55
CA GLN A 153 10.93 12.29 -24.09
C GLN A 153 11.41 12.55 -25.52
N GLU A 154 10.64 13.27 -26.33
CA GLU A 154 11.03 13.60 -27.71
C GLU A 154 12.20 14.60 -27.71
N LEU A 155 12.20 15.59 -26.82
CA LEU A 155 13.34 16.49 -26.63
C LEU A 155 14.60 15.77 -26.10
N LEU A 156 14.43 14.79 -25.23
CA LEU A 156 15.56 14.08 -24.60
C LEU A 156 16.36 13.21 -25.58
N PHE A 157 15.71 12.75 -26.66
CA PHE A 157 16.34 11.87 -27.66
C PHE A 157 16.53 12.53 -29.04
N TRP A 158 16.29 13.84 -29.17
CA TRP A 158 16.31 14.53 -30.46
C TRP A 158 17.70 14.63 -31.11
N GLN A 159 18.79 14.53 -30.33
CA GLN A 159 20.15 14.67 -30.87
C GLN A 159 20.92 13.36 -30.89
N LYS A 160 20.55 12.46 -31.82
CA LYS A 160 21.50 11.49 -32.37
C LYS A 160 21.10 11.09 -33.80
N GLY A 161 21.46 11.98 -34.72
CA GLY A 161 21.59 11.73 -36.16
C GLY A 161 22.87 12.41 -36.61
#